data_AF-W4VHT4-F1
#
_entry.id   AF-W4VHT4-F1
#
_cell.length_a   1.000
_cell.length_b   1.000
_cell.length_c   1.000
_cell.angle_alpha   90.00
_cell.angle_beta   90.00
_cell.angle_gamma   90.00
#
_symmetry.space_group_name_H-M   'P 1'
#
loop_
_entity.id
_entity.type
_entity.pdbx_description
1 polymer ?
#
loop_
_entity_poly.entity_id
_entity_poly.type
_entity_poly.pdbx_seq_one_letter_code
_entity_poly.pdbx_strand_id
1 'polypeptide(L)'
;MIPHFNSKLEFLQFLSDECIKNMKKFELNHQQEIGIQKAYASTLNYLAKTEEASGGCHLISAMLHILLSEQGIENKLVIGEVEDYEANTQFSHSWSK
;
A
#
# COMPACT_ATOMS: atom_id res chain seq x y z
N MET A 1 -6.73 11.86 -20.73
CA MET A 1 -6.10 10.81 -21.56
C MET A 1 -5.67 9.71 -20.60
N ILE A 2 -6.16 8.48 -20.77
CA ILE A 2 -5.73 7.37 -19.92
C ILE A 2 -4.33 6.97 -20.40
N PRO A 3 -3.31 6.91 -19.53
CA PRO A 3 -1.97 6.51 -19.96
C PRO A 3 -1.99 5.08 -20.50
N HIS A 4 -1.22 4.84 -21.57
CA HIS A 4 -0.99 3.50 -22.09
C HIS A 4 0.33 2.96 -21.51
N PHE A 5 0.35 1.71 -21.08
CA PHE A 5 1.51 1.07 -20.46
C PHE A 5 1.93 -0.15 -21.28
N ASN A 6 3.24 -0.30 -21.51
CA ASN A 6 3.80 -1.38 -22.32
C ASN A 6 4.10 -2.63 -21.50
N SER A 7 4.03 -2.56 -20.17
CA SER A 7 4.22 -3.69 -19.27
C SER A 7 3.48 -3.50 -17.94
N LYS A 8 3.28 -4.62 -17.21
CA LYS A 8 2.75 -4.58 -15.84
C LYS A 8 3.66 -3.78 -14.91
N LEU A 9 4.97 -3.93 -15.04
CA LEU A 9 5.95 -3.18 -14.25
C LEU A 9 5.85 -1.67 -14.47
N GLU A 10 5.71 -1.22 -15.72
CA GLU A 10 5.53 0.20 -16.05
C GLU A 10 4.25 0.76 -15.42
N PHE A 11 3.16 0.00 -15.48
CA PHE A 11 1.91 0.34 -14.81
C PHE A 11 2.06 0.44 -13.29
N LEU A 12 2.71 -0.55 -12.65
CA LEU A 12 2.94 -0.55 -11.20
C LEU A 12 3.83 0.61 -10.75
N GLN A 13 4.86 0.94 -11.53
CA GLN A 13 5.71 2.10 -11.26
C GLN A 13 4.90 3.40 -11.32
N PHE A 14 4.09 3.58 -12.37
CA PHE A 14 3.21 4.73 -12.48
C PHE A 14 2.24 4.85 -11.29
N LEU A 15 1.59 3.74 -10.89
CA LEU A 15 0.70 3.73 -9.75
C LEU A 15 1.43 4.06 -8.44
N SER A 16 2.60 3.49 -8.20
CA SER A 16 3.43 3.79 -7.04
C SER A 16 3.75 5.29 -6.96
N ASP A 17 4.20 5.87 -8.06
CA ASP A 17 4.59 7.28 -8.12
C ASP A 17 3.38 8.21 -7.85
N GLU A 18 2.22 7.91 -8.44
CA GLU A 18 1.01 8.68 -8.19
C GLU A 18 0.49 8.52 -6.76
N CYS A 19 0.53 7.32 -6.17
CA CYS A 19 0.17 7.10 -4.77
C CYS A 19 1.10 7.87 -3.82
N ILE A 20 2.41 7.80 -4.02
CA ILE A 20 3.40 8.53 -3.20
C ILE A 20 3.19 10.04 -3.31
N LYS A 21 2.95 10.55 -4.53
CA LYS A 21 2.68 11.96 -4.79
C LYS A 21 1.39 12.43 -4.11
N ASN A 22 0.33 11.62 -4.17
CA ASN A 22 -0.94 11.97 -3.53
C ASN A 22 -0.87 11.86 -2.01
N MET A 23 -0.12 10.90 -1.47
CA MET A 23 0.08 10.76 -0.01
C MET A 23 0.60 12.05 0.63
N LYS A 24 1.52 12.77 -0.05
CA LYS A 24 2.06 14.05 0.44
C LYS A 24 1.02 15.17 0.58
N LYS A 25 -0.18 14.98 0.05
CA LYS A 25 -1.31 15.93 0.15
C LYS A 25 -2.18 15.65 1.38
N PHE A 26 -2.03 14.50 2.02
CA PHE A 26 -2.75 14.16 3.24
C PHE A 26 -1.92 14.58 4.44
N GLU A 27 -2.49 15.42 5.30
CA GLU A 27 -1.92 15.70 6.61
C GLU A 27 -2.22 14.53 7.54
N LEU A 28 -1.18 13.80 7.95
CA LEU A 28 -1.31 12.79 9.00
C LEU A 28 -1.15 13.50 10.33
N ASN A 29 -2.22 13.56 11.14
CA ASN A 29 -2.16 14.10 12.49
C ASN A 29 -1.44 13.13 13.44
N HIS A 30 -0.14 12.96 13.23
CA HIS A 30 0.73 12.07 14.00
C HIS A 30 2.15 12.64 14.07
N GLN A 31 2.76 12.60 15.26
CA GLN A 31 4.13 13.12 15.51
C GLN A 31 5.22 12.50 14.60
N GLN A 32 4.99 11.29 14.10
CA GLN A 32 5.89 10.58 13.19
C GLN A 32 5.36 10.54 11.74
N GLU A 33 4.55 11.50 11.31
CA GLU A 33 4.00 11.61 9.95
C GLU A 33 5.05 11.33 8.86
N ILE A 34 6.21 11.97 8.94
CA ILE A 34 7.30 11.80 7.97
C ILE A 34 7.76 10.34 7.90
N GLY A 35 7.83 9.66 9.05
CA GLY A 35 8.20 8.25 9.16
C GLY A 35 7.17 7.32 8.54
N ILE A 36 5.88 7.58 8.80
CA ILE A 36 4.75 6.85 8.19
C ILE A 36 4.78 7.00 6.67
N GLN A 37 4.93 8.23 6.18
CA GLN A 37 5.01 8.50 4.76
C GLN A 37 6.21 7.79 4.11
N LYS A 38 7.37 7.78 4.76
CA LYS A 38 8.56 7.06 4.27
C LYS A 38 8.37 5.54 4.23
N ALA A 39 7.72 4.96 5.24
CA ALA A 39 7.40 3.54 5.26
C ALA A 39 6.50 3.17 4.08
N TYR A 40 5.41 3.92 3.90
CA TYR A 40 4.47 3.73 2.78
C TYR A 40 5.15 3.87 1.42
N ALA A 41 5.93 4.92 1.22
CA ALA A 41 6.67 5.11 -0.03
C ALA A 41 7.68 3.98 -0.29
N SER A 42 8.37 3.49 0.75
CA SER A 42 9.31 2.38 0.62
C SER A 42 8.60 1.08 0.21
N THR A 43 7.45 0.78 0.82
CA THR A 43 6.64 -0.40 0.47
C THR A 43 6.18 -0.33 -0.99
N LEU A 44 5.61 0.79 -1.43
CA LEU A 44 5.15 0.94 -2.81
C LEU A 44 6.30 0.83 -3.83
N ASN A 45 7.43 1.50 -3.54
CA ASN A 45 8.61 1.42 -4.40
C ASN A 45 9.20 0.02 -4.50
N TYR A 46 9.07 -0.80 -3.46
CA TYR A 46 9.48 -2.20 -3.52
C TYR A 46 8.57 -2.99 -4.48
N LEU A 47 7.25 -2.85 -4.34
CA LEU A 47 6.28 -3.54 -5.20
C LEU A 47 6.40 -3.12 -6.66
N ALA A 48 6.70 -1.84 -6.91
CA ALA A 48 6.90 -1.32 -8.25
C ALA A 48 8.15 -1.87 -8.96
N LYS A 49 9.02 -2.59 -8.26
CA LYS A 49 10.27 -3.15 -8.81
C LYS A 49 10.21 -4.66 -9.07
N THR A 50 9.15 -5.33 -8.69
CA THR A 50 9.04 -6.78 -8.85
C THR A 50 7.64 -7.21 -9.26
N GLU A 51 7.56 -8.07 -10.27
CA GLU A 51 6.30 -8.71 -10.66
C GLU A 51 5.93 -9.88 -9.73
N GLU A 52 6.90 -10.34 -8.93
CA GLU A 52 6.81 -11.49 -8.03
C GLU A 52 6.18 -11.17 -6.67
N ALA A 53 5.93 -9.88 -6.38
CA ALA A 53 5.16 -9.46 -5.23
C ALA A 53 3.68 -9.89 -5.37
N SER A 54 3.48 -11.19 -5.28
CA SER A 54 2.20 -11.86 -5.14
C SER A 54 1.80 -11.83 -3.66
N GLY A 55 0.53 -11.56 -3.40
CA GLY A 55 0.01 -11.36 -2.03
C GLY A 55 -0.72 -10.04 -1.82
N GLY A 56 -0.65 -9.11 -2.77
CA GLY A 56 -1.49 -7.91 -2.83
C GLY A 56 -1.57 -7.17 -1.49
N CYS A 57 -2.79 -6.91 -1.03
CA CYS A 57 -3.07 -6.22 0.22
C CYS A 57 -2.49 -6.91 1.48
N HIS A 58 -2.33 -8.23 1.49
CA HIS A 58 -1.71 -8.96 2.61
C HIS A 58 -0.21 -8.70 2.74
N LEU A 59 0.51 -8.77 1.63
CA LEU A 59 1.95 -8.47 1.62
C LEU A 59 2.21 -7.01 2.01
N ILE A 60 1.47 -6.08 1.41
CA ILE A 60 1.60 -4.64 1.67
C ILE A 60 1.37 -4.32 3.14
N SER A 61 0.29 -4.86 3.71
CA SER A 61 -0.08 -4.57 5.09
C SER A 61 0.87 -5.20 6.08
N ALA A 62 1.39 -6.40 5.79
CA ALA A 62 2.44 -7.01 6.60
C ALA A 62 3.73 -6.18 6.58
N MET A 63 4.19 -5.74 5.39
CA MET A 63 5.37 -4.88 5.27
C MET A 63 5.18 -3.56 6.04
N LEU A 64 4.03 -2.91 5.89
CA LEU A 64 3.72 -1.67 6.61
C LEU A 64 3.66 -1.91 8.11
N HIS A 65 3.02 -2.97 8.57
CA HIS A 65 2.95 -3.33 9.99
C HIS A 65 4.36 -3.45 10.60
N ILE A 66 5.27 -4.15 9.92
CA ILE A 66 6.66 -4.31 10.37
C ILE A 66 7.36 -2.95 10.41
N LEU A 67 7.35 -2.20 9.30
CA LEU A 67 8.07 -0.93 9.20
C LEU A 67 7.56 0.13 10.18
N LEU A 68 6.26 0.15 10.47
CA LEU A 68 5.68 1.05 11.47
C LEU A 68 6.05 0.61 12.89
N SER A 69 5.99 -0.70 13.17
CA SER A 69 6.35 -1.25 14.48
C SER A 69 7.83 -1.02 14.82
N GLU A 70 8.73 -1.16 13.84
CA GLU A 70 10.17 -0.87 13.99
C GLU A 70 10.46 0.60 14.30
N GLN A 71 9.56 1.51 13.91
CA GLN A 71 9.63 2.93 14.25
C GLN A 71 9.03 3.25 15.63
N GLY A 72 8.56 2.24 16.37
CA GLY A 72 7.86 2.41 17.63
C GLY A 72 6.45 2.96 17.48
N ILE A 73 5.87 2.93 16.27
CA ILE A 73 4.48 3.34 16.03
C ILE A 73 3.58 2.18 16.40
N GLU A 74 2.75 2.37 17.44
CA GLU A 74 1.70 1.42 17.77
C GLU A 74 0.73 1.29 16.60
N ASN A 75 0.61 0.08 16.07
CA ASN A 75 -0.30 -0.24 14.98
C ASN A 75 -0.71 -1.72 15.08
N LYS A 76 -1.83 -2.07 14.44
CA LYS A 76 -2.34 -3.44 14.41
C LYS A 76 -2.56 -3.87 12.96
N LEU A 77 -2.02 -5.03 12.59
CA LEU A 77 -2.38 -5.72 11.36
C LEU A 77 -3.74 -6.39 11.54
N VAL A 78 -4.73 -5.95 10.76
CA VAL A 78 -6.10 -6.47 10.80
C VAL A 78 -6.36 -7.29 9.54
N ILE A 79 -7.12 -8.38 9.69
CA ILE A 79 -7.64 -9.18 8.57
C ILE A 79 -9.17 -9.08 8.62
N GLY A 80 -9.78 -8.87 7.47
CA GLY A 80 -11.23 -8.84 7.30
C GLY A 80 -11.63 -9.34 5.92
N GLU A 81 -12.93 -9.29 5.64
CA GLU A 81 -13.50 -9.68 4.36
C GLU A 81 -14.09 -8.46 3.66
N VAL A 82 -13.91 -8.39 2.35
CA VAL A 82 -14.51 -7.36 1.50
C VAL A 82 -15.47 -8.04 0.55
N GLU A 83 -16.69 -7.51 0.48
CA GLU A 83 -17.73 -7.97 -0.43
C GLU A 83 -17.85 -7.03 -1.63
N ASP A 84 -17.83 -7.61 -2.83
CA ASP A 84 -18.26 -6.94 -4.05
C ASP A 84 -19.71 -7.38 -4.34
N TYR A 85 -20.66 -6.51 -4.05
CA TYR A 85 -22.08 -6.77 -4.24
C TYR A 85 -22.49 -6.85 -5.72
N GLU A 86 -21.77 -6.17 -6.62
CA GLU A 86 -22.09 -6.20 -8.05
C GLU A 86 -21.63 -7.51 -8.69
N ALA A 87 -20.45 -8.00 -8.30
CA ALA A 87 -19.93 -9.28 -8.75
C ALA A 87 -20.43 -10.48 -7.91
N ASN A 88 -21.09 -10.21 -6.77
CA ASN A 88 -21.46 -11.22 -5.77
C ASN A 88 -20.26 -12.09 -5.35
N THR A 89 -19.13 -11.44 -5.04
CA THR A 89 -17.90 -12.10 -4.60
C THR A 89 -17.42 -11.58 -3.25
N GLN A 90 -16.65 -12.40 -2.54
CA GLN A 90 -16.04 -12.05 -1.27
C GLN A 90 -14.56 -12.44 -1.30
N PHE A 91 -13.69 -11.58 -0.78
CA PHE A 91 -12.26 -11.88 -0.66
C PHE A 91 -11.69 -11.36 0.66
N SER A 92 -10.66 -12.06 1.16
CA SER A 92 -9.92 -11.62 2.34
C SER A 92 -9.07 -10.39 2.02
N HIS A 93 -9.01 -9.47 2.97
CA HIS A 93 -8.24 -8.25 2.89
C HIS A 93 -7.53 -8.01 4.22
N SER A 94 -6.41 -7.30 4.19
CA SER A 94 -5.78 -6.81 5.42
C SER A 94 -5.34 -5.38 5.27
N TRP A 95 -5.24 -4.69 6.40
CA TRP A 95 -4.75 -3.32 6.51
C TRP A 95 -4.13 -3.09 7.89
N SER A 96 -3.27 -2.07 7.99
CA SER A 96 -2.74 -1.61 9.28
C SER A 96 -3.64 -0.49 9.84
N LYS A 97 -4.03 -0.61 11.11
CA LYS A 97 -4.83 0.37 11.85
C LYS A 97 -4.04 0.96 13.02
#